data_AF-A0A090X6T1-F1
#
_entry.id   AF-A0A090X6T1-F1
#
_cell.length_a   1.000
_cell.length_b   1.000
_cell.length_c   1.000
_cell.angle_alpha   90.00
_cell.angle_beta   90.00
_cell.angle_gamma   90.00
#
_symmetry.space_group_name_H-M   'P 1'
#
loop_
_entity.id
_entity.type
_entity.pdbx_description
1 polymer ?
#
loop_
_entity_poly.entity_id
_entity_poly.type
_entity_poly.pdbx_seq_one_letter_code
_entity_poly.pdbx_strand_id
1 'polypeptide(L)'
;MYFNSIDFAVFLPIVFILYWFVTDKNLKLQNALLVVASYVFYGWWDWRFLSLIIFSSLVDYSIGLALKKENSLSKRKGGLLWVSIIINLGFLGFFKYYNFFVESFVEAFSLLGHPIQPNTLNIILPIGISFYTFQTLSYTIDVYKRKLEPTEDIVSFLAFVSFFPQLVAGPIERATNLLPQFYTKRTFHYSKAVDGCRQILWGLF
;
A
#
# COMPACT_ATOMS: atom_id res chain seq x y z
N MET A 1 -0.79 6.45 -12.16
CA MET A 1 0.02 7.20 -13.14
C MET A 1 1.36 6.49 -13.28
N TYR A 2 2.03 6.60 -14.43
CA TYR A 2 3.41 6.10 -14.56
C TYR A 2 4.40 7.21 -14.19
N PHE A 3 5.52 6.88 -13.54
CA PHE A 3 6.50 7.88 -13.10
C PHE A 3 7.18 8.63 -14.25
N ASN A 4 7.27 8.01 -15.43
CA ASN A 4 7.84 8.60 -16.64
C ASN A 4 6.77 9.25 -17.55
N SER A 5 5.54 9.47 -17.08
CA SER A 5 4.49 10.14 -17.87
C SER A 5 4.42 11.64 -17.62
N ILE A 6 3.88 12.37 -18.61
CA ILE A 6 3.61 13.81 -18.49
C ILE A 6 2.64 14.09 -17.34
N ASP A 7 1.66 13.20 -17.11
CA ASP A 7 0.72 13.33 -15.99
C ASP A 7 1.45 13.40 -14.66
N PHE A 8 2.45 12.54 -14.45
CA PHE A 8 3.25 12.55 -13.23
C PHE A 8 4.13 13.81 -13.14
N ALA A 9 4.70 14.25 -14.26
CA ALA A 9 5.51 15.46 -14.33
C ALA A 9 4.73 16.72 -13.94
N VAL A 10 3.42 16.76 -14.19
CA VAL A 10 2.52 17.85 -13.75
C VAL A 10 2.00 17.62 -12.34
N PHE A 11 1.63 16.39 -12.00
CA PHE A 11 1.09 16.00 -10.70
C PHE A 11 2.07 16.28 -9.55
N LEU A 12 3.34 15.90 -9.71
CA LEU A 12 4.33 15.99 -8.64
C LEU A 12 4.60 17.46 -8.19
N PRO A 13 4.84 18.44 -9.09
CA PRO A 13 4.95 19.85 -8.70
C PRO A 13 3.70 20.39 -8.00
N ILE A 14 2.50 20.03 -8.46
CA ILE A 14 1.24 20.46 -7.84
C ILE A 14 1.18 19.95 -6.40
N VAL A 15 1.39 18.64 -6.20
CA VAL A 15 1.38 18.04 -4.85
C VAL A 15 2.45 18.66 -3.97
N PHE A 16 3.66 18.88 -4.51
CA PHE A 16 4.76 19.50 -3.77
C PHE A 16 4.44 20.92 -3.32
N ILE A 17 3.84 21.74 -4.19
CA ILE A 17 3.44 23.11 -3.85
C ILE A 17 2.35 23.10 -2.78
N LEU A 18 1.32 22.26 -2.94
CA LEU A 18 0.25 22.14 -1.94
C LEU A 18 0.78 21.64 -0.59
N TYR A 19 1.75 20.71 -0.62
CA TYR A 19 2.34 20.14 0.59
C TYR A 19 3.13 21.17 1.39
N TRP A 20 3.96 21.98 0.75
CA TRP A 20 4.86 22.93 1.44
C TRP A 20 4.29 24.34 1.60
N PHE A 21 3.37 24.80 0.76
CA PHE A 21 2.86 26.17 0.83
C PHE A 21 1.44 26.26 1.40
N VAL A 22 0.61 25.22 1.22
CA VAL A 22 -0.79 25.24 1.67
C VAL A 22 -0.97 24.51 3.00
N THR A 23 -0.37 23.32 3.15
CA THR A 23 -0.64 22.44 4.29
C THR A 23 0.44 22.46 5.39
N ASP A 24 1.52 23.22 5.22
CA ASP A 24 2.70 23.25 6.13
C ASP A 24 2.38 23.53 7.61
N LYS A 25 1.33 24.31 7.87
CA LYS A 25 0.94 24.68 9.24
C LYS A 25 0.24 23.54 10.00
N ASN A 26 -0.27 22.51 9.33
CA ASN A 26 -1.07 21.46 9.95
C ASN A 26 -0.68 20.05 9.44
N LEU A 27 -0.09 19.27 10.35
CA LEU A 27 0.35 17.90 10.10
C LEU A 27 -0.78 16.99 9.58
N LYS A 28 -2.00 17.14 10.13
CA LYS A 28 -3.15 16.32 9.71
C LYS A 28 -3.57 16.65 8.28
N LEU A 29 -3.51 17.92 7.88
CA LEU A 29 -3.78 18.33 6.50
C LEU A 29 -2.69 17.84 5.54
N GLN A 30 -1.43 17.84 5.96
CA GLN A 30 -0.35 17.23 5.18
C GLN A 30 -0.59 15.73 4.96
N ASN A 31 -0.94 14.98 6.02
CA ASN A 31 -1.22 13.55 5.90
C ASN A 31 -2.46 13.30 5.02
N ALA A 32 -3.51 14.10 5.19
CA ALA A 32 -4.71 14.01 4.36
C ALA A 32 -4.39 14.31 2.87
N LEU A 33 -3.59 15.33 2.60
CA LEU A 33 -3.12 15.64 1.24
C LEU A 33 -2.33 14.46 0.66
N LEU A 34 -1.45 13.83 1.44
CA LEU A 34 -0.71 12.65 0.98
C LEU A 34 -1.61 11.46 0.66
N VAL A 35 -2.66 11.22 1.47
CA VAL A 35 -3.66 10.18 1.18
C VAL A 35 -4.39 10.49 -0.12
N VAL A 36 -4.91 11.71 -0.27
CA VAL A 36 -5.67 12.13 -1.46
C VAL A 36 -4.77 12.07 -2.70
N ALA A 37 -3.57 12.64 -2.64
CA ALA A 37 -2.60 12.59 -3.73
C ALA A 37 -2.28 11.14 -4.11
N SER A 38 -2.10 10.27 -3.12
CA SER A 38 -1.83 8.87 -3.37
C SER A 38 -2.99 8.15 -4.04
N TYR A 39 -4.22 8.35 -3.55
CA TYR A 39 -5.39 7.75 -4.17
C TYR A 39 -5.64 8.28 -5.58
N VAL A 40 -5.38 9.55 -5.85
CA VAL A 40 -5.41 10.09 -7.22
C VAL A 40 -4.36 9.40 -8.08
N PHE A 41 -3.12 9.26 -7.59
CA PHE A 41 -2.04 8.60 -8.31
C PHE A 41 -2.39 7.15 -8.68
N TYR A 42 -2.92 6.36 -7.75
CA TYR A 42 -3.33 4.97 -7.98
C TYR A 42 -4.59 4.85 -8.82
N GLY A 43 -5.61 5.66 -8.53
CA GLY A 43 -6.88 5.68 -9.24
C GLY A 43 -6.75 6.09 -10.70
N TRP A 44 -5.69 6.82 -11.05
CA TRP A 44 -5.40 7.19 -12.44
C TRP A 44 -5.13 5.98 -13.35
N TRP A 45 -4.64 4.88 -12.78
CA TRP A 45 -4.44 3.67 -13.56
C TRP A 45 -5.76 2.91 -13.69
N ASP A 46 -6.37 2.58 -12.56
CA ASP A 46 -7.73 2.02 -12.53
C ASP A 46 -8.34 2.20 -11.13
N TRP A 47 -9.41 2.98 -11.08
CA TRP A 47 -10.12 3.35 -9.86
C TRP A 47 -10.72 2.14 -9.12
N ARG A 48 -11.00 1.03 -9.80
CA ARG A 48 -11.59 -0.17 -9.18
C ARG A 48 -10.68 -0.74 -8.10
N PHE A 49 -9.36 -0.68 -8.30
CA PHE A 49 -8.40 -1.22 -7.34
C PHE A 49 -8.12 -0.31 -6.14
N LEU A 50 -8.59 0.94 -6.15
CA LEU A 50 -8.59 1.77 -4.94
C LEU A 50 -9.43 1.13 -3.84
N SER A 51 -10.56 0.51 -4.21
CA SER A 51 -11.42 -0.20 -3.25
C SER A 51 -10.66 -1.31 -2.53
N LEU A 52 -9.74 -1.99 -3.22
CA LEU A 52 -8.93 -3.07 -2.67
C LEU A 52 -7.88 -2.53 -1.66
N ILE A 53 -7.20 -1.44 -2.01
CA ILE A 53 -6.24 -0.77 -1.11
C ILE A 53 -6.95 -0.28 0.15
N ILE A 54 -8.07 0.42 -0.02
CA ILE A 54 -8.86 0.95 1.10
C ILE A 54 -9.36 -0.19 1.98
N PHE A 55 -9.95 -1.22 1.39
CA PHE A 55 -10.48 -2.37 2.13
C PHE A 55 -9.38 -3.09 2.92
N SER A 56 -8.27 -3.46 2.28
CA SER A 56 -7.12 -4.08 2.95
C SER A 56 -6.59 -3.22 4.09
N SER A 57 -6.45 -1.91 3.85
CA SER A 57 -6.01 -0.96 4.89
C SER A 57 -6.99 -0.91 6.07
N LEU A 58 -8.29 -0.81 5.82
CA LEU A 58 -9.29 -0.72 6.89
C LEU A 58 -9.37 -1.99 7.72
N VAL A 59 -9.23 -3.15 7.08
CA VAL A 59 -9.17 -4.45 7.77
C VAL A 59 -7.97 -4.47 8.71
N ASP A 60 -6.77 -4.16 8.23
CA ASP A 60 -5.55 -4.24 9.04
C ASP A 60 -5.48 -3.15 10.12
N TYR A 61 -6.02 -1.95 9.85
CA TYR A 61 -6.20 -0.91 10.85
C TYR A 61 -7.10 -1.38 12.00
N SER A 62 -8.26 -1.95 11.67
CA SER A 62 -9.23 -2.46 12.63
C SER A 62 -8.65 -3.62 13.45
N ILE A 63 -7.92 -4.53 12.79
CA ILE A 63 -7.22 -5.63 13.45
C ILE A 63 -6.13 -5.11 14.39
N GLY A 64 -5.35 -4.11 13.99
CA GLY A 64 -4.35 -3.47 14.84
C GLY A 64 -4.96 -2.89 16.12
N LEU A 65 -6.09 -2.18 16.01
CA LEU A 65 -6.82 -1.65 17.16
C LEU A 65 -7.42 -2.76 18.04
N ALA A 66 -7.94 -3.84 17.43
CA ALA A 66 -8.45 -4.99 18.17
C ALA A 66 -7.35 -5.72 18.94
N LEU A 67 -6.14 -5.85 18.35
CA LEU A 67 -4.96 -6.41 19.00
C LEU A 67 -4.48 -5.58 20.19
N LYS A 68 -4.76 -4.26 20.21
CA LYS A 68 -4.50 -3.39 21.36
C LYS A 68 -5.35 -3.78 22.57
N LYS A 69 -6.65 -4.00 22.33
CA LYS A 69 -7.67 -4.21 23.38
C LYS A 69 -7.66 -5.64 23.94
N GLU A 70 -7.20 -6.61 23.15
CA GLU A 70 -7.21 -8.00 23.55
C GLU A 70 -5.96 -8.37 24.37
N ASN A 71 -6.18 -8.86 25.59
CA ASN A 71 -5.13 -9.31 26.50
C ASN A 71 -4.89 -10.83 26.40
N SER A 72 -5.85 -11.60 25.88
CA SER A 72 -5.71 -13.04 25.71
C SER A 72 -4.76 -13.38 24.55
N LEU A 73 -3.64 -14.03 24.86
CA LEU A 73 -2.67 -14.50 23.87
C LEU A 73 -3.29 -15.42 22.81
N SER A 74 -4.27 -16.26 23.20
CA SER A 74 -4.93 -17.20 22.29
C SER A 74 -5.80 -16.48 21.25
N LYS A 75 -6.58 -15.47 21.66
CA LYS A 75 -7.41 -14.67 20.75
C LYS A 75 -6.59 -13.75 19.84
N ARG A 76 -5.51 -13.15 20.36
CA ARG A 76 -4.55 -12.36 19.57
C ARG A 76 -3.89 -13.19 18.47
N LYS A 77 -3.37 -14.37 18.84
CA LYS A 77 -2.59 -15.25 17.95
C LYS A 77 -3.48 -16.00 16.98
N GLY A 78 -4.57 -16.60 17.48
CA GLY A 78 -5.40 -17.55 16.74
C GLY A 78 -6.45 -16.91 15.83
N GLY A 79 -7.03 -15.77 16.23
CA GLY A 79 -8.09 -15.11 15.48
C GLY A 79 -7.58 -13.93 14.66
N LEU A 80 -7.22 -12.85 15.35
CA LEU A 80 -7.01 -11.54 14.72
C LEU A 80 -5.82 -11.51 13.75
N LEU A 81 -4.67 -12.05 14.17
CA LEU A 81 -3.47 -12.09 13.31
C LEU A 81 -3.68 -12.98 12.08
N TRP A 82 -4.25 -14.18 12.27
CA TRP A 82 -4.51 -15.09 11.16
C TRP A 82 -5.53 -14.53 10.18
N VAL A 83 -6.56 -13.82 10.64
CA VAL A 83 -7.50 -13.12 9.76
C VAL A 83 -6.77 -12.10 8.88
N SER A 84 -5.88 -11.27 9.45
CA SER A 84 -5.06 -10.33 8.66
C SER A 84 -4.19 -11.07 7.64
N ILE A 85 -3.47 -12.12 8.07
CA ILE A 85 -2.59 -12.92 7.19
C ILE A 85 -3.39 -13.54 6.05
N ILE A 86 -4.52 -14.18 6.34
CA ILE A 86 -5.35 -14.89 5.35
C ILE A 86 -5.96 -13.90 4.35
N ILE A 87 -6.46 -12.75 4.80
CA ILE A 87 -7.06 -11.75 3.89
C ILE A 87 -5.98 -11.17 2.97
N ASN A 88 -4.84 -10.74 3.53
CA ASN A 88 -3.76 -10.13 2.76
C ASN A 88 -3.11 -11.10 1.78
N LEU A 89 -2.72 -12.30 2.25
CA LEU A 89 -2.15 -13.32 1.38
C LEU A 89 -3.19 -13.93 0.44
N GLY A 90 -4.47 -13.92 0.82
CA GLY A 90 -5.58 -14.32 -0.03
C GLY A 90 -5.73 -13.38 -1.22
N PHE A 91 -5.73 -12.07 -1.01
CA PHE A 91 -5.76 -11.10 -2.11
C PHE A 91 -4.51 -11.18 -2.97
N LEU A 92 -3.32 -11.24 -2.36
CA LEU A 92 -2.08 -11.38 -3.11
C LEU A 92 -2.07 -12.69 -3.93
N GLY A 93 -2.48 -13.80 -3.33
CA GLY A 93 -2.61 -15.10 -3.95
C GLY A 93 -3.54 -15.07 -5.16
N PHE A 94 -4.75 -14.56 -4.95
CA PHE A 94 -5.79 -14.46 -5.96
C PHE A 94 -5.35 -13.56 -7.13
N PHE A 95 -5.01 -12.30 -6.88
CA PHE A 95 -4.69 -11.39 -7.99
C PHE A 95 -3.37 -11.69 -8.69
N LYS A 96 -2.37 -12.24 -7.99
CA LYS A 96 -1.04 -12.50 -8.57
C LYS A 96 -0.94 -13.84 -9.27
N TYR A 97 -1.58 -14.89 -8.74
CA TYR A 97 -1.36 -16.25 -9.21
C TYR A 97 -2.58 -16.90 -9.86
N TYR A 98 -3.77 -16.26 -9.85
CA TYR A 98 -4.97 -16.86 -10.44
C TYR A 98 -4.78 -17.25 -11.92
N ASN A 99 -4.30 -16.33 -12.77
CA ASN A 99 -4.10 -16.62 -14.19
C ASN A 99 -3.09 -17.76 -14.37
N PHE A 100 -1.98 -17.74 -13.63
CA PHE A 100 -0.97 -18.80 -13.66
C PHE A 100 -1.54 -20.18 -13.29
N PHE A 101 -2.34 -20.26 -12.21
CA PHE A 101 -2.96 -21.52 -11.78
C PHE A 101 -3.98 -22.03 -12.80
N VAL A 102 -4.78 -21.13 -13.37
CA VAL A 102 -5.75 -21.45 -14.41
C VAL A 102 -5.05 -22.00 -15.64
N GLU A 103 -4.03 -21.30 -16.15
CA GLU A 103 -3.27 -21.71 -17.34
C GLU A 103 -2.61 -23.07 -17.12
N SER A 104 -1.98 -23.26 -15.95
CA SER A 104 -1.32 -24.53 -15.58
C SER A 104 -2.32 -25.69 -15.48
N PHE A 105 -3.51 -25.43 -14.96
CA PHE A 105 -4.58 -26.43 -14.85
C PHE A 105 -5.09 -26.84 -16.24
N VAL A 106 -5.28 -25.88 -17.14
CA VAL A 106 -5.73 -26.11 -18.52
C VAL A 106 -4.69 -26.90 -19.31
N GLU A 107 -3.41 -26.55 -19.15
CA GLU A 107 -2.31 -27.28 -19.76
C GLU A 107 -2.25 -28.73 -19.27
N ALA A 108 -2.32 -28.95 -17.94
CA ALA A 108 -2.29 -30.28 -17.35
C ALA A 108 -3.42 -31.20 -17.87
N PHE A 109 -4.65 -30.68 -17.98
CA PHE A 109 -5.78 -31.45 -18.50
C PHE A 109 -5.73 -31.66 -20.01
N SER A 110 -5.17 -30.70 -20.76
CA SER A 110 -4.93 -30.85 -22.20
C SER A 110 -3.92 -31.96 -22.47
N LEU A 111 -2.87 -32.09 -21.64
CA LEU A 111 -1.91 -33.20 -21.69
C LEU A 111 -2.54 -34.56 -21.34
N LEU A 112 -3.58 -34.58 -20.50
CA LEU A 112 -4.37 -35.77 -20.17
C LEU A 112 -5.43 -36.11 -21.24
N GLY A 113 -5.43 -35.42 -22.39
CA GLY A 113 -6.33 -35.69 -23.51
C GLY A 113 -7.74 -35.09 -23.36
N HIS A 114 -7.96 -34.27 -22.34
CA HIS A 114 -9.21 -33.56 -22.11
C HIS A 114 -9.00 -32.05 -22.29
N PRO A 115 -9.10 -31.51 -23.52
CA PRO A 115 -8.98 -30.07 -23.73
C PRO A 115 -10.13 -29.34 -23.05
N ILE A 116 -9.81 -28.62 -21.97
CA ILE A 116 -10.74 -27.76 -21.26
C ILE A 116 -10.66 -26.38 -21.91
N GLN A 117 -11.79 -25.84 -22.38
CA GLN A 117 -11.91 -24.41 -22.66
C GLN A 117 -12.41 -23.73 -21.38
N PRO A 118 -11.53 -23.10 -20.61
CA PRO A 118 -11.97 -22.45 -19.40
C PRO A 118 -12.66 -21.13 -19.77
N ASN A 119 -13.88 -20.92 -19.25
CA ASN A 119 -14.49 -19.59 -19.26
C ASN A 119 -13.97 -18.83 -18.03
N THR A 120 -12.74 -18.34 -18.11
CA THR A 120 -12.06 -17.70 -16.97
C THR A 120 -12.15 -16.19 -16.98
N LEU A 121 -12.04 -15.62 -15.79
CA LEU A 121 -11.84 -14.19 -15.62
C LEU A 121 -10.38 -13.87 -15.89
N ASN A 122 -10.09 -13.05 -16.91
CA ASN A 122 -8.75 -12.48 -17.05
C ASN A 122 -8.55 -11.43 -15.96
N ILE A 123 -7.91 -11.82 -14.86
CA ILE A 123 -7.69 -10.93 -13.73
C ILE A 123 -6.54 -9.99 -14.05
N ILE A 124 -6.82 -8.70 -14.03
CA ILE A 124 -5.83 -7.65 -14.16
C ILE A 124 -5.11 -7.47 -12.80
N LEU A 125 -3.78 -7.55 -12.81
CA LEU A 125 -2.97 -7.41 -11.59
C LEU A 125 -2.93 -5.95 -11.12
N PRO A 126 -3.38 -5.64 -9.88
CA PRO A 126 -3.32 -4.29 -9.37
C PRO A 126 -1.88 -3.82 -9.16
N ILE A 127 -1.57 -2.60 -9.61
CA ILE A 127 -0.26 -2.00 -9.37
C ILE A 127 -0.02 -1.87 -7.87
N GLY A 128 1.13 -2.36 -7.42
CA GLY A 128 1.59 -2.21 -6.04
C GLY A 128 0.93 -3.15 -5.03
N ILE A 129 0.16 -4.16 -5.46
CA ILE A 129 -0.48 -5.14 -4.57
C ILE A 129 0.47 -5.80 -3.57
N SER A 130 1.65 -6.20 -4.03
CA SER A 130 2.64 -6.79 -3.13
C SER A 130 3.10 -5.79 -2.07
N PHE A 131 3.29 -4.52 -2.42
CA PHE A 131 3.82 -3.52 -1.50
C PHE A 131 2.86 -3.20 -0.36
N TYR A 132 1.61 -2.80 -0.66
CA TYR A 132 0.67 -2.50 0.41
C TYR A 132 0.34 -3.75 1.24
N THR A 133 0.24 -4.92 0.62
CA THR A 133 0.02 -6.19 1.34
C THR A 133 1.14 -6.46 2.34
N PHE A 134 2.42 -6.33 1.96
CA PHE A 134 3.51 -6.57 2.89
C PHE A 134 3.66 -5.45 3.93
N GLN A 135 3.33 -4.20 3.61
CA GLN A 135 3.32 -3.09 4.55
C GLN A 135 2.25 -3.26 5.64
N THR A 136 1.01 -3.57 5.26
CA THR A 136 -0.08 -3.79 6.22
C THR A 136 0.14 -5.05 7.05
N LEU A 137 0.70 -6.10 6.45
CA LEU A 137 1.11 -7.31 7.15
C LEU A 137 2.24 -7.05 8.16
N SER A 138 3.24 -6.24 7.78
CA SER A 138 4.29 -5.80 8.72
C SER A 138 3.67 -5.08 9.91
N TYR A 139 2.70 -4.19 9.68
CA TYR A 139 2.00 -3.49 10.75
C TYR A 139 1.29 -4.45 11.71
N THR A 140 0.45 -5.36 11.22
CA THR A 140 -0.31 -6.27 12.10
C THR A 140 0.60 -7.24 12.84
N ILE A 141 1.67 -7.73 12.20
CA ILE A 141 2.69 -8.59 12.83
C ILE A 141 3.46 -7.82 13.92
N ASP A 142 3.89 -6.58 13.65
CA ASP A 142 4.67 -5.80 14.60
C ASP A 142 3.83 -5.35 15.80
N VAL A 143 2.56 -5.01 15.59
CA VAL A 143 1.57 -4.77 16.67
C VAL A 143 1.33 -6.03 17.48
N TYR A 144 1.15 -7.18 16.82
CA TYR A 144 1.00 -8.46 17.51
C TYR A 144 2.23 -8.77 18.38
N LYS A 145 3.44 -8.55 17.85
CA LYS A 145 4.73 -8.74 18.55
C LYS A 145 5.04 -7.66 19.59
N ARG A 146 4.16 -6.67 19.79
CA ARG A 146 4.37 -5.51 20.69
C ARG A 146 5.64 -4.71 20.37
N LYS A 147 6.05 -4.70 19.10
CA LYS A 147 7.16 -3.86 18.60
C LYS A 147 6.69 -2.48 18.17
N LEU A 148 5.39 -2.33 17.95
CA LEU A 148 4.75 -1.11 17.50
C LEU A 148 3.41 -0.98 18.24
N GLU A 149 3.13 0.19 18.80
CA GLU A 149 1.79 0.52 19.28
C GLU A 149 0.88 0.79 18.08
N PRO A 150 -0.34 0.21 18.04
CA PRO A 150 -1.25 0.42 16.93
C PRO A 150 -1.70 1.88 16.89
N THR A 151 -1.82 2.42 15.68
CA THR A 151 -2.23 3.79 15.47
C THR A 151 -3.73 3.96 15.63
N GLU A 152 -4.13 5.06 16.26
CA GLU A 152 -5.52 5.51 16.40
C GLU A 152 -5.88 6.60 15.37
N ASP A 153 -4.91 7.04 14.57
CA ASP A 153 -5.12 8.01 13.49
C ASP A 153 -5.19 7.30 12.14
N ILE A 154 -6.42 7.08 11.69
CA ILE A 154 -6.71 6.46 10.41
C ILE A 154 -6.05 7.19 9.24
N VAL A 155 -5.92 8.52 9.29
CA VAL A 155 -5.32 9.29 8.18
C VAL A 155 -3.84 8.99 8.08
N SER A 156 -3.13 8.95 9.21
CA SER A 156 -1.70 8.57 9.24
C SER A 156 -1.50 7.11 8.81
N PHE A 157 -2.41 6.21 9.19
CA PHE A 157 -2.36 4.81 8.73
C PHE A 157 -2.56 4.70 7.22
N LEU A 158 -3.59 5.35 6.66
CA LEU A 158 -3.83 5.34 5.22
C LEU A 158 -2.69 6.02 4.46
N ALA A 159 -2.10 7.09 5.01
CA ALA A 159 -0.96 7.75 4.40
C ALA A 159 0.27 6.82 4.35
N PHE A 160 0.51 6.05 5.41
CA PHE A 160 1.55 5.02 5.46
C PHE A 160 1.34 3.93 4.41
N VAL A 161 0.12 3.35 4.35
CA VAL A 161 -0.15 2.25 3.42
C VAL A 161 -0.16 2.72 1.98
N SER A 162 -0.69 3.90 1.70
CA SER A 162 -0.90 4.35 0.33
C SER A 162 0.21 5.23 -0.23
N PHE A 163 1.32 5.45 0.47
CA PHE A 163 2.31 6.47 0.09
C PHE A 163 2.85 6.29 -1.36
N PHE A 164 2.37 7.13 -2.29
CA PHE A 164 2.63 6.93 -3.73
C PHE A 164 4.09 6.92 -4.17
N PRO A 165 5.02 7.67 -3.55
CA PRO A 165 6.43 7.62 -3.96
C PRO A 165 7.05 6.24 -3.73
N GLN A 166 6.49 5.46 -2.81
CA GLN A 166 7.06 4.18 -2.41
C GLN A 166 6.32 2.98 -2.98
N LEU A 167 4.98 2.98 -3.00
CA LEU A 167 4.21 1.73 -3.16
C LEU A 167 4.30 1.09 -4.55
N VAL A 168 4.91 1.75 -5.54
CA VAL A 168 5.15 1.15 -6.87
C VAL A 168 6.59 0.66 -7.06
N ALA A 169 7.59 1.36 -6.51
CA ALA A 169 9.00 1.13 -6.85
C ALA A 169 10.00 1.34 -5.68
N GLY A 170 9.53 1.67 -4.48
CA GLY A 170 10.38 1.81 -3.31
C GLY A 170 10.66 0.46 -2.63
N PRO A 171 11.62 0.39 -1.69
CA PRO A 171 11.79 -0.80 -0.86
C PRO A 171 10.53 -1.07 -0.03
N ILE A 172 10.26 -2.32 0.31
CA ILE A 172 9.17 -2.68 1.23
C ILE A 172 9.57 -2.18 2.62
N GLU A 173 9.00 -1.06 3.06
CA GLU A 173 9.28 -0.50 4.39
C GLU A 173 8.48 -1.20 5.48
N ARG A 174 9.10 -1.30 6.65
CA ARG A 174 8.42 -1.77 7.86
C ARG A 174 7.63 -0.66 8.51
N ALA A 175 6.49 -1.03 9.08
CA ALA A 175 5.62 -0.10 9.79
C ALA A 175 6.36 0.62 10.93
N THR A 176 7.26 -0.07 11.65
CA THR A 176 8.06 0.51 12.73
C THR A 176 8.97 1.66 12.28
N ASN A 177 9.38 1.70 11.01
CA ASN A 177 10.26 2.73 10.49
C ASN A 177 9.50 3.90 9.87
N LEU A 178 8.50 3.59 9.03
CA LEU A 178 7.83 4.59 8.20
C LEU A 178 6.64 5.24 8.91
N LEU A 179 5.82 4.46 9.62
CA LEU A 179 4.61 4.98 10.28
C LEU A 179 4.93 6.10 11.30
N PRO A 180 5.98 6.01 12.14
CA PRO A 180 6.32 7.09 13.07
C PRO A 180 6.60 8.44 12.41
N GLN A 181 7.11 8.44 11.18
CA GLN A 181 7.39 9.67 10.40
C GLN A 181 6.11 10.41 10.01
N PHE A 182 4.95 9.75 10.11
CA PHE A 182 3.66 10.40 9.89
C PHE A 182 3.20 11.28 11.07
N TYR A 183 3.82 11.15 12.25
CA TYR A 183 3.53 11.95 13.45
C TYR A 183 4.54 13.08 13.70
N THR A 184 5.67 13.09 12.99
CA THR A 184 6.70 14.11 13.17
C THR A 184 6.43 15.33 12.30
N LYS A 185 6.59 16.53 12.87
CA LYS A 185 6.50 17.78 12.10
C LYS A 185 7.60 17.81 11.03
N ARG A 186 7.21 18.10 9.80
CA ARG A 186 8.14 18.19 8.67
C ARG A 186 8.64 19.61 8.54
N THR A 187 9.92 19.74 8.24
CA THR A 187 10.59 21.02 8.00
C THR A 187 11.12 21.02 6.59
N PHE A 188 10.89 22.12 5.88
CA PHE A 188 11.41 22.29 4.53
C PHE A 188 12.92 22.53 4.59
N HIS A 189 13.68 21.67 3.90
CA HIS A 189 15.12 21.85 3.73
C HIS A 189 15.43 21.95 2.24
N TYR A 190 15.89 23.12 1.80
CA TYR A 190 16.20 23.37 0.39
C TYR A 190 17.21 22.37 -0.18
N SER A 191 18.22 21.97 0.59
CA SER A 191 19.20 20.95 0.18
C SER A 191 18.54 19.64 -0.23
N LYS A 192 17.57 19.15 0.55
CA LYS A 192 16.82 17.92 0.24
C LYS A 192 15.97 18.05 -1.01
N ALA A 193 15.41 19.24 -1.27
CA ALA A 193 14.66 19.49 -2.50
C ALA A 193 15.58 19.43 -3.73
N VAL A 194 16.76 20.05 -3.66
CA VAL A 194 17.76 19.99 -4.74
C VAL A 194 18.24 18.56 -4.96
N ASP A 195 18.55 17.81 -3.90
CA ASP A 195 18.95 16.41 -3.99
C ASP A 195 17.85 15.54 -4.61
N GLY A 196 16.58 15.77 -4.24
CA GLY A 196 15.43 15.10 -4.85
C GLY A 196 15.31 15.38 -6.36
N CYS A 197 15.44 16.64 -6.78
CA CYS A 197 15.46 17.00 -8.20
C CYS A 197 16.63 16.32 -8.94
N ARG A 198 17.82 16.26 -8.33
CA ARG A 198 18.97 15.56 -8.91
C ARG A 198 18.72 14.07 -9.09
N GLN A 199 18.10 13.41 -8.12
CA GLN A 199 17.74 11.98 -8.21
C GLN A 199 16.69 11.73 -9.30
N ILE A 200 15.70 12.61 -9.44
CA ILE A 200 14.69 12.53 -10.51
C ILE A 200 15.37 12.67 -11.87
N LEU A 201 16.23 13.68 -12.05
CA LEU A 201 16.96 13.88 -13.30
C LEU A 201 17.87 12.69 -13.62
N TRP A 202 18.59 12.15 -12.64
CA TRP A 202 19.43 10.97 -12.85
C TRP A 202 18.61 9.73 -13.20
N GLY A 203 17.46 9.52 -12.57
CA GLY A 203 16.60 8.36 -12.85
C GLY A 203 15.84 8.43 -14.18
N LEU A 204 15.78 9.61 -14.81
CA LEU A 204 15.17 9.81 -16.12
C LEU A 204 16.09 9.44 -17.30
N PHE A 205 17.41 9.39 -17.09
CA PHE A 205 18.43 9.07 -18.10
C PHE A 205 19.11 7.75 -17.78
#